data_AF-A0A836D9N1-F1
#
_entry.id   AF-A0A836D9N1-F1
#
_cell.length_a   1.000
_cell.length_b   1.000
_cell.length_c   1.000
_cell.angle_alpha   90.00
_cell.angle_beta   90.00
_cell.angle_gamma   90.00
#
_symmetry.space_group_name_H-M   'P 1'
#
loop_
_entity.id
_entity.type
_entity.pdbx_description
1 polymer ?
#
loop_
_entity_poly.entity_id
_entity_poly.type
_entity_poly.pdbx_seq_one_letter_code
_entity_poly.pdbx_strand_id
1 'polypeptide(L)'
;MSKGHRIEEVPELPLVVEDKVEGYSKTKEAALLLKKLKAWNDIKNVYTSQRMRASKGKMRNCLHIQHREPCVIYNEDNGIIKAFRNIPGTTMLNLDELYGTWCKAASLKSNYNLPMYKMLNTDLSRILKSPETQRALQAPCKTIHRRVLKKNPLKNPRIMLKLNPYAKTMCGNTILRQAKNHKIRMDKAAAALEAKSDEKGIPGKKPVVGNKEKKAVGDKKLKKPVVGKKAAGTKKPAAEKKPTEKKPTSEEKKAAA
;
A
#
# COMPACT_ATOMS: atom_id res chain seq x y z
N MET A 1 -7.00 24.10 -7.64
CA MET A 1 -6.80 22.63 -7.62
C MET A 1 -7.86 21.90 -6.78
N SER A 2 -7.74 21.75 -5.45
CA SER A 2 -8.69 20.93 -4.66
C SER A 2 -10.14 21.42 -4.65
N LYS A 3 -10.37 22.74 -4.78
CA LYS A 3 -11.72 23.33 -4.91
C LYS A 3 -12.36 23.08 -6.29
N GLY A 4 -11.54 22.81 -7.31
CA GLY A 4 -11.98 22.63 -8.70
C GLY A 4 -11.44 23.66 -9.70
N HIS A 5 -10.83 24.77 -9.24
CA HIS A 5 -10.28 25.78 -10.14
C HIS A 5 -9.14 25.26 -11.01
N ARG A 6 -9.17 25.60 -12.31
CA ARG A 6 -8.18 25.29 -13.35
C ARG A 6 -7.11 26.38 -13.44
N ILE A 7 -6.08 26.25 -12.60
CA ILE A 7 -5.00 27.24 -12.41
C ILE A 7 -3.61 26.73 -12.82
N GLU A 8 -3.56 25.64 -13.58
CA GLU A 8 -2.30 24.95 -13.94
C GLU A 8 -1.37 25.80 -14.83
N GLU A 9 -1.96 26.66 -15.67
CA GLU A 9 -1.21 27.50 -16.60
C GLU A 9 -0.97 28.93 -16.07
N VAL A 10 -1.57 29.30 -14.93
CA VAL A 10 -1.46 30.65 -14.35
C VAL A 10 -0.01 30.87 -13.85
N PRO A 11 0.61 32.04 -14.10
CA PRO A 11 2.03 32.24 -13.84
C PRO A 11 2.38 32.26 -12.34
N GLU A 12 1.52 32.83 -11.50
CA GLU A 12 1.77 33.00 -10.06
C GLU A 12 0.48 32.98 -9.23
N LEU A 13 0.64 32.66 -7.94
CA LEU A 13 -0.41 32.69 -6.93
C LEU A 13 0.21 33.31 -5.65
N PRO A 14 -0.21 34.51 -5.23
CA PRO A 14 -1.33 35.33 -5.71
C PRO A 14 -1.09 35.95 -7.09
N LEU A 15 -2.16 36.10 -7.89
CA LEU A 15 -2.10 36.76 -9.20
C LEU A 15 -2.43 38.24 -9.03
N VAL A 16 -1.43 39.11 -9.22
CA VAL A 16 -1.57 40.57 -9.11
C VAL A 16 -1.42 41.20 -10.49
N VAL A 17 -2.26 42.18 -10.80
CA VAL A 17 -2.28 42.86 -12.10
C VAL A 17 -2.25 44.38 -11.88
N GLU A 18 -1.77 45.12 -12.88
CA GLU A 18 -1.72 46.59 -12.86
C GLU A 18 -3.11 47.23 -12.70
N ASP A 19 -3.16 48.37 -12.02
CA ASP A 19 -4.36 49.18 -11.75
C ASP A 19 -5.09 49.64 -13.03
N LYS A 20 -4.41 49.61 -14.18
CA LYS A 20 -5.01 49.92 -15.50
C LYS A 20 -6.24 49.06 -15.80
N VAL A 21 -6.32 47.86 -15.21
CA VAL A 21 -7.47 46.96 -15.37
C VAL A 21 -8.74 47.53 -14.75
N GLU A 22 -8.64 48.39 -13.73
CA GLU A 22 -9.81 49.02 -13.10
C GLU A 22 -10.55 49.96 -14.06
N GLY A 23 -9.82 50.57 -14.99
CA GLY A 23 -10.37 51.45 -16.04
C GLY A 23 -11.00 50.72 -17.23
N TYR A 24 -11.03 49.39 -17.25
CA TYR A 24 -11.68 48.66 -18.33
C TYR A 24 -13.19 48.90 -18.33
N SER A 25 -13.72 49.28 -19.49
CA SER A 25 -15.15 49.52 -19.69
C SER A 25 -15.83 48.40 -20.50
N LYS A 26 -15.05 47.68 -21.33
CA LYS A 26 -15.58 46.68 -22.28
C LYS A 26 -15.25 45.26 -21.86
N THR A 27 -16.25 44.37 -21.95
CA THR A 27 -16.07 42.94 -21.68
C THR A 27 -15.07 42.25 -22.62
N LYS A 28 -14.86 42.78 -23.83
CA LYS A 28 -13.86 42.24 -24.76
C LYS A 28 -12.44 42.37 -24.22
N GLU A 29 -12.12 43.50 -23.60
CA GLU A 29 -10.81 43.77 -22.98
C GLU A 29 -10.60 42.87 -21.77
N ALA A 30 -11.62 42.75 -20.90
CA ALA A 30 -11.61 41.82 -19.77
C ALA A 30 -11.39 40.36 -20.20
N ALA A 31 -12.09 39.88 -21.24
CA ALA A 31 -11.92 38.53 -21.76
C ALA A 31 -10.54 38.31 -22.38
N LEU A 32 -9.97 39.31 -23.06
CA LEU A 32 -8.60 39.25 -23.58
C LEU A 32 -7.57 39.18 -22.45
N LEU A 33 -7.75 39.96 -21.38
CA LEU A 33 -6.90 39.91 -20.20
C LEU A 33 -6.89 38.50 -19.59
N LEU A 34 -8.06 37.92 -19.34
CA LEU A 34 -8.19 36.59 -18.76
C LEU A 34 -7.57 35.48 -19.63
N LYS A 35 -7.58 35.65 -20.96
CA LYS A 35 -6.86 34.76 -21.89
C LYS A 35 -5.35 34.93 -21.80
N LYS A 36 -4.85 36.17 -21.75
CA LYS A 36 -3.41 36.45 -21.60
C LYS A 36 -2.85 35.92 -20.27
N LEU A 37 -3.62 36.05 -19.19
CA LEU A 37 -3.29 35.52 -17.85
C LEU A 37 -3.53 34.00 -17.73
N LYS A 38 -4.01 33.35 -18.79
CA LYS A 38 -4.36 31.92 -18.85
C LYS A 38 -5.42 31.47 -17.81
N ALA A 39 -6.12 32.40 -17.19
CA ALA A 39 -7.25 32.14 -16.29
C ALA A 39 -8.56 31.79 -17.05
N TRP A 40 -8.57 31.91 -18.37
CA TRP A 40 -9.76 31.62 -19.19
C TRP A 40 -10.22 30.16 -19.15
N ASN A 41 -9.32 29.22 -18.85
CA ASN A 41 -9.68 27.81 -18.72
C ASN A 41 -10.64 27.56 -17.53
N ASP A 42 -10.55 28.37 -16.48
CA ASP A 42 -11.48 28.34 -15.34
C ASP A 42 -12.88 28.82 -15.78
N ILE A 43 -12.95 29.86 -16.60
CA ILE A 43 -14.22 30.38 -17.13
C ILE A 43 -14.87 29.39 -18.11
N LYS A 44 -14.07 28.70 -18.93
CA LYS A 44 -14.58 27.59 -19.76
C LYS A 44 -15.26 26.52 -18.90
N ASN A 45 -14.75 26.25 -17.71
CA ASN A 45 -15.36 25.32 -16.77
C ASN A 45 -16.77 25.78 -16.34
N VAL A 46 -16.98 27.09 -16.10
CA VAL A 46 -18.32 27.67 -15.86
C VAL A 46 -19.26 27.33 -17.00
N TYR A 47 -18.85 27.62 -18.23
CA TYR A 47 -19.69 27.39 -19.42
C TYR A 47 -20.08 25.93 -19.54
N THR A 48 -19.15 24.99 -19.34
CA THR A 48 -19.46 23.55 -19.38
C THR A 48 -20.36 23.08 -18.24
N SER A 49 -20.38 23.80 -17.12
CA SER A 49 -21.14 23.43 -15.92
C SER A 49 -22.59 23.90 -15.92
N GLN A 50 -22.94 24.81 -16.82
CA GLN A 50 -24.27 25.40 -16.90
C GLN A 50 -25.29 24.29 -17.18
N ARG A 51 -26.19 24.07 -16.22
CA ARG A 51 -27.22 23.04 -16.31
C ARG A 51 -28.48 23.45 -15.57
N MET A 52 -29.57 22.80 -15.93
CA MET A 52 -30.85 22.95 -15.24
C MET A 52 -30.76 22.39 -13.82
N ARG A 53 -31.30 23.14 -12.85
CA ARG A 53 -31.46 22.69 -11.47
C ARG A 53 -32.34 21.45 -11.45
N ALA A 54 -31.96 20.43 -10.69
CA ALA A 54 -32.84 19.30 -10.43
C ALA A 54 -34.00 19.71 -9.50
N SER A 55 -35.14 19.02 -9.56
CA SER A 55 -36.30 19.17 -8.66
C SER A 55 -37.16 20.45 -8.80
N LYS A 56 -38.05 20.68 -7.83
CA LYS A 56 -39.07 21.75 -7.77
C LYS A 56 -38.49 23.17 -7.69
N GLY A 57 -37.19 23.32 -7.40
CA GLY A 57 -36.53 24.64 -7.39
C GLY A 57 -36.60 25.37 -8.74
N LYS A 58 -36.79 24.61 -9.83
CA LYS A 58 -37.02 25.14 -11.19
C LYS A 58 -38.19 26.11 -11.27
N MET A 59 -39.28 25.84 -10.56
CA MET A 59 -40.50 26.66 -10.57
C MET A 59 -40.36 27.95 -9.73
N ARG A 60 -39.29 28.10 -8.95
CA ARG A 60 -39.10 29.20 -8.00
C ARG A 60 -38.06 30.22 -8.50
N ASN A 61 -38.05 30.49 -9.81
CA ASN A 61 -37.08 31.39 -10.46
C ASN A 61 -35.59 31.04 -10.24
N CYS A 62 -35.30 29.77 -9.92
CA CYS A 62 -33.96 29.26 -9.65
C CYS A 62 -33.60 28.11 -10.61
N LEU A 63 -33.90 28.32 -11.89
CA LEU A 63 -33.89 27.28 -12.92
C LEU A 63 -32.50 26.77 -13.28
N HIS A 64 -31.48 27.63 -13.27
CA HIS A 64 -30.13 27.31 -13.73
C HIS A 64 -29.13 27.24 -12.57
N ILE A 65 -28.10 26.41 -12.74
CA ILE A 65 -26.95 26.30 -11.83
C ILE A 65 -25.68 26.34 -12.68
N GLN A 66 -24.65 26.98 -12.15
CA GLN A 66 -23.31 27.01 -12.71
C GLN A 66 -22.26 27.05 -11.58
N HIS A 67 -21.02 26.72 -11.90
CA HIS A 67 -19.91 26.91 -10.97
C HIS A 67 -19.58 28.39 -10.74
N ARG A 68 -18.93 28.66 -9.61
CA ARG A 68 -18.32 29.96 -9.29
C ARG A 68 -16.84 29.81 -9.54
N GLU A 69 -16.28 30.70 -10.34
CA GLU A 69 -14.89 30.60 -10.79
C GLU A 69 -14.16 31.89 -10.38
N PRO A 70 -13.38 32.63 -11.21
CA PRO A 70 -12.44 33.60 -10.67
C PRO A 70 -13.16 34.76 -9.97
N CYS A 71 -12.70 35.05 -8.75
CA CYS A 71 -13.07 36.26 -8.03
C CYS A 71 -12.07 37.35 -8.41
N VAL A 72 -12.55 38.44 -8.99
CA VAL A 72 -11.77 39.64 -9.26
C VAL A 72 -11.94 40.56 -8.08
N ILE A 73 -10.80 40.97 -7.52
CA ILE A 73 -10.73 41.87 -6.40
C ILE A 73 -10.13 43.18 -6.89
N TYR A 74 -10.76 44.31 -6.55
CA TYR A 74 -10.37 45.66 -6.96
C TYR A 74 -10.46 46.61 -5.77
N ASN A 75 -9.89 47.81 -5.89
CA ASN A 75 -9.95 48.84 -4.85
C ASN A 75 -11.03 49.88 -5.19
N GLU A 76 -11.02 50.41 -6.42
CA GLU A 76 -12.00 51.40 -6.88
C GLU A 76 -12.76 50.94 -8.15
N ASP A 77 -14.07 51.24 -8.23
CA ASP A 77 -14.85 50.93 -9.44
C ASP A 77 -14.74 52.06 -10.47
N ASN A 78 -13.72 51.99 -11.31
CA ASN A 78 -13.52 52.87 -12.45
C ASN A 78 -14.15 52.33 -13.76
N GLY A 79 -15.07 51.37 -13.66
CA GLY A 79 -15.71 50.71 -14.81
C GLY A 79 -15.53 49.20 -14.83
N ILE A 80 -14.64 48.66 -13.99
CA ILE A 80 -14.32 47.25 -13.89
C ILE A 80 -15.54 46.36 -13.66
N ILE A 81 -16.50 46.80 -12.82
CA ILE A 81 -17.72 46.01 -12.58
C ILE A 81 -18.50 45.83 -13.90
N LYS A 82 -18.59 46.88 -14.71
CA LYS A 82 -19.31 46.83 -16.00
C LYS A 82 -18.59 45.94 -17.01
N ALA A 83 -17.26 45.96 -17.04
CA ALA A 83 -16.48 45.11 -17.93
C ALA A 83 -16.63 43.62 -17.60
N PHE A 84 -16.59 43.24 -16.32
CA PHE A 84 -16.55 41.84 -15.89
C PHE A 84 -17.92 41.22 -15.57
N ARG A 85 -18.97 42.00 -15.23
CA ARG A 85 -20.29 41.45 -14.81
C ARG A 85 -20.97 40.50 -15.80
N ASN A 86 -20.66 40.62 -17.09
CA ASN A 86 -21.28 39.83 -18.14
C ASN A 86 -20.56 38.49 -18.40
N ILE A 87 -19.40 38.27 -17.77
CA ILE A 87 -18.69 37.00 -17.82
C ILE A 87 -19.35 36.07 -16.78
N PRO A 88 -19.73 34.83 -17.14
CA PRO A 88 -20.38 33.94 -16.19
C PRO A 88 -19.38 33.44 -15.16
N GLY A 89 -19.84 33.27 -13.92
CA GLY A 89 -19.05 32.68 -12.83
C GLY A 89 -18.01 33.61 -12.21
N THR A 90 -17.75 34.80 -12.78
CA THR A 90 -16.90 35.82 -12.16
C THR A 90 -17.63 36.49 -10.99
N THR A 91 -16.90 36.74 -9.91
CA THR A 91 -17.42 37.49 -8.75
C THR A 91 -16.54 38.71 -8.55
N MET A 92 -17.13 39.87 -8.29
CA MET A 92 -16.41 41.13 -8.06
C MET A 92 -16.45 41.45 -6.57
N LEU A 93 -15.31 41.70 -5.94
CA LEU A 93 -15.20 42.11 -4.55
C LEU A 93 -14.30 43.34 -4.44
N ASN A 94 -14.66 44.27 -3.56
CA ASN A 94 -13.80 45.40 -3.20
C ASN A 94 -12.94 45.02 -1.99
N LEU A 95 -11.67 45.41 -1.97
CA LEU A 95 -10.73 45.20 -0.85
C LEU A 95 -10.12 46.51 -0.34
N ASP A 96 -9.30 46.29 0.69
CA ASP A 96 -8.24 47.16 1.19
C ASP A 96 -8.62 48.10 2.33
N GLU A 97 -7.72 48.12 3.33
CA GLU A 97 -7.81 48.71 4.68
C GLU A 97 -8.67 48.00 5.73
N LEU A 98 -9.48 47.01 5.36
CA LEU A 98 -10.52 46.49 6.25
C LEU A 98 -10.03 45.67 7.46
N TYR A 99 -8.84 45.04 7.40
CA TYR A 99 -8.44 44.01 8.39
C TYR A 99 -7.14 44.27 9.17
N GLY A 100 -6.28 45.20 8.73
CA GLY A 100 -5.01 45.51 9.42
C GLY A 100 -3.93 44.41 9.29
N THR A 101 -2.98 44.39 10.23
CA THR A 101 -1.93 43.36 10.42
C THR A 101 -1.87 42.98 11.90
N TRP A 102 -1.21 41.87 12.31
CA TRP A 102 -1.13 41.53 13.75
C TRP A 102 -0.56 42.66 14.63
N CYS A 103 0.33 43.48 14.09
CA CYS A 103 0.95 44.61 14.79
C CYS A 103 0.15 45.93 14.68
N LYS A 104 -0.75 46.06 13.69
CA LYS A 104 -1.52 47.29 13.43
C LYS A 104 -2.99 46.93 13.29
N ALA A 105 -3.83 47.44 14.19
CA ALA A 105 -5.28 47.26 14.12
C ALA A 105 -5.87 47.76 12.79
N ALA A 106 -7.06 47.29 12.43
CA ALA A 106 -7.76 47.73 11.23
C ALA A 106 -8.10 49.24 11.32
N SER A 107 -7.96 49.95 10.20
CA SER A 107 -8.32 51.38 10.11
C SER A 107 -9.83 51.56 9.92
N LEU A 108 -10.44 50.77 9.03
CA LEU A 108 -11.87 50.89 8.70
C LEU A 108 -12.82 50.14 9.67
N LYS A 109 -12.30 49.19 10.46
CA LYS A 109 -13.10 48.46 11.46
C LYS A 109 -12.72 48.88 12.87
N SER A 110 -13.68 49.39 13.61
CA SER A 110 -13.50 49.69 15.04
C SER A 110 -13.24 48.41 15.85
N ASN A 111 -12.24 48.47 16.74
CA ASN A 111 -11.89 47.41 17.68
C ASN A 111 -11.62 46.03 17.04
N TYR A 112 -11.10 45.99 15.81
CA TYR A 112 -10.76 44.74 15.13
C TYR A 112 -9.25 44.58 14.95
N ASN A 113 -8.74 43.38 15.24
CA ASN A 113 -7.39 42.94 14.89
C ASN A 113 -7.45 41.49 14.39
N LEU A 114 -6.44 41.04 13.64
CA LEU A 114 -6.38 39.68 13.14
C LEU A 114 -6.34 38.65 14.28
N PRO A 115 -6.99 37.49 14.10
CA PRO A 115 -6.90 36.41 15.06
C PRO A 115 -5.45 35.92 15.19
N MET A 116 -5.04 35.64 16.43
CA MET A 116 -3.76 34.99 16.68
C MET A 116 -3.81 33.54 16.20
N TYR A 117 -2.76 33.07 15.55
CA TYR A 117 -2.61 31.67 15.20
C TYR A 117 -2.53 30.82 16.49
N LYS A 118 -3.14 29.63 16.49
CA LYS A 118 -2.99 28.67 17.61
C LYS A 118 -1.62 28.00 17.62
N MET A 119 -1.03 27.82 16.43
CA MET A 119 0.31 27.24 16.23
C MET A 119 1.06 28.12 15.24
N LEU A 120 2.29 28.50 15.59
CA LEU A 120 3.20 29.23 14.71
C LEU A 120 3.56 28.40 13.48
N ASN A 121 4.09 27.21 13.71
CA ASN A 121 4.59 26.30 12.69
C ASN A 121 3.61 25.13 12.54
N THR A 122 2.96 25.02 11.38
CA THR A 122 1.99 23.95 11.07
C THR A 122 2.62 22.76 10.33
N ASP A 123 3.88 22.87 9.91
CA ASP A 123 4.61 21.76 9.29
C ASP A 123 5.06 20.74 10.35
N LEU A 124 4.13 19.87 10.70
CA LEU A 124 4.36 18.75 11.61
C LEU A 124 5.46 17.83 11.11
N SER A 125 5.62 17.68 9.79
CA SER A 125 6.63 16.77 9.23
C SER A 125 8.04 17.26 9.55
N ARG A 126 8.27 18.57 9.44
CA ARG A 126 9.53 19.22 9.81
C ARG A 126 9.75 19.18 11.31
N ILE A 127 8.73 19.48 12.11
CA ILE A 127 8.81 19.44 13.58
C ILE A 127 9.16 18.02 14.04
N LEU A 128 8.47 17.00 13.54
CA LEU A 128 8.71 15.62 13.93
C LEU A 128 10.09 15.12 13.50
N LYS A 129 10.57 15.53 12.32
CA LYS A 129 11.89 15.16 11.80
C LYS A 129 13.03 16.05 12.30
N SER A 130 12.73 17.02 13.16
CA SER A 130 13.73 17.93 13.72
C SER A 130 14.75 17.15 14.57
N PRO A 131 16.05 17.48 14.51
CA PRO A 131 17.08 16.75 15.24
C PRO A 131 16.93 16.88 16.76
N GLU A 132 16.32 17.95 17.25
CA GLU A 132 15.98 18.13 18.67
C GLU A 132 14.97 17.08 19.12
N THR A 133 13.91 16.87 18.34
CA THR A 133 12.89 15.87 18.64
C THR A 133 13.44 14.46 18.49
N GLN A 134 14.14 14.18 17.38
CA GLN A 134 14.66 12.85 17.09
C GLN A 134 15.74 12.39 18.09
N ARG A 135 16.53 13.31 18.65
CA ARG A 135 17.50 12.99 19.72
C ARG A 135 16.84 12.54 21.02
N ALA A 136 15.63 13.04 21.31
CA ALA A 136 14.90 12.69 22.52
C ALA A 136 14.04 11.42 22.36
N LEU A 137 13.81 10.94 21.13
CA LEU A 137 12.94 9.80 20.86
C LEU A 137 13.66 8.45 20.98
N GLN A 138 12.93 7.45 21.47
CA GLN A 138 13.38 6.05 21.47
C GLN A 138 13.19 5.41 20.09
N ALA A 139 14.02 4.40 19.80
CA ALA A 139 13.89 3.60 18.58
C ALA A 139 12.47 2.97 18.45
N PRO A 140 11.86 3.02 17.26
CA PRO A 140 10.48 2.54 17.08
C PRO A 140 10.40 1.00 17.09
N CYS A 141 9.52 0.45 17.94
CA CYS A 141 9.20 -0.98 17.97
C CYS A 141 8.19 -1.35 16.87
N LYS A 142 8.67 -1.59 15.64
CA LYS A 142 7.81 -1.92 14.48
C LYS A 142 7.45 -3.41 14.37
N THR A 143 7.92 -4.24 15.30
CA THR A 143 7.69 -5.69 15.28
C THR A 143 6.28 -6.03 15.74
N ILE A 144 5.46 -6.55 14.83
CA ILE A 144 4.11 -7.02 15.15
C ILE A 144 4.21 -8.49 15.61
N HIS A 145 4.07 -8.71 16.92
CA HIS A 145 4.02 -10.06 17.48
C HIS A 145 2.63 -10.67 17.29
N ARG A 146 2.52 -11.61 16.35
CA ARG A 146 1.27 -12.34 16.12
C ARG A 146 1.18 -13.56 17.03
N ARG A 147 -0.05 -13.97 17.34
CA ARG A 147 -0.30 -15.22 18.08
C ARG A 147 0.35 -16.39 17.34
N VAL A 148 1.27 -17.07 18.01
CA VAL A 148 1.87 -18.31 17.50
C VAL A 148 0.93 -19.47 17.83
N LEU A 149 0.58 -20.28 16.83
CA LEU A 149 -0.19 -21.50 17.07
C LEU A 149 0.63 -22.49 17.90
N LYS A 150 0.09 -22.90 19.06
CA LYS A 150 0.70 -23.92 19.91
C LYS A 150 0.62 -25.29 19.24
N LYS A 151 1.74 -25.77 18.70
CA LYS A 151 1.86 -27.11 18.14
C LYS A 151 2.13 -28.12 19.27
N ASN A 152 1.55 -29.32 19.18
CA ASN A 152 1.75 -30.37 20.17
C ASN A 152 3.18 -30.95 20.08
N PRO A 153 4.02 -30.86 21.15
CA PRO A 153 5.41 -31.35 21.13
C PRO A 153 5.52 -32.88 21.01
N LEU A 154 4.60 -33.63 21.60
CA LEU A 154 4.61 -35.10 21.57
C LEU A 154 4.35 -35.65 20.15
N LYS A 155 3.64 -34.88 19.33
CA LYS A 155 3.36 -35.20 17.93
C LYS A 155 4.33 -34.54 16.95
N ASN A 156 4.97 -33.43 17.33
CA ASN A 156 5.88 -32.68 16.47
C ASN A 156 7.31 -32.68 17.04
N PRO A 157 8.23 -33.51 16.51
CA PRO A 157 9.55 -33.69 17.08
C PRO A 157 10.37 -32.40 17.06
N ARG A 158 10.22 -31.51 16.08
CA ARG A 158 10.96 -30.23 16.03
C ARG A 158 10.55 -29.28 17.15
N ILE A 159 9.27 -29.29 17.53
CA ILE A 159 8.78 -28.49 18.66
C ILE A 159 9.27 -29.09 19.97
N MET A 160 9.27 -30.43 20.09
CA MET A 160 9.87 -31.09 21.24
C MET A 160 11.36 -30.77 21.38
N LEU A 161 12.11 -30.75 20.28
CA LEU A 161 13.53 -30.39 20.28
C LEU A 161 13.78 -28.92 20.59
N LYS A 162 12.89 -28.01 20.13
CA LYS A 162 12.96 -26.59 20.48
C LYS A 162 12.74 -26.35 21.99
N LEU A 163 11.92 -27.18 22.63
CA LEU A 163 11.63 -27.09 24.06
C LEU A 163 12.64 -27.89 24.92
N ASN A 164 13.04 -29.07 24.45
CA ASN A 164 13.93 -29.99 25.12
C ASN A 164 14.89 -30.67 24.10
N PRO A 165 16.14 -30.18 23.96
CA PRO A 165 17.09 -30.75 23.02
C PRO A 165 17.54 -32.17 23.40
N TYR A 166 17.53 -32.52 24.69
CA TYR A 166 17.95 -33.85 25.17
C TYR A 166 17.01 -34.98 24.68
N ALA A 167 15.77 -34.66 24.32
CA ALA A 167 14.83 -35.61 23.76
C ALA A 167 15.35 -36.28 22.47
N LYS A 168 16.24 -35.63 21.71
CA LYS A 168 16.90 -36.23 20.53
C LYS A 168 17.75 -37.42 20.92
N THR A 169 18.60 -37.24 21.93
CA THR A 169 19.55 -38.24 22.40
C THR A 169 18.80 -39.40 23.05
N MET A 170 17.79 -39.11 23.88
CA MET A 170 16.96 -40.15 24.47
C MET A 170 16.23 -40.98 23.40
N CYS A 171 15.60 -40.33 22.42
CA CYS A 171 14.92 -41.04 21.33
C CYS A 171 15.91 -41.89 20.51
N GLY A 172 17.07 -41.34 20.15
CA GLY A 172 18.13 -42.06 19.42
C GLY A 172 18.63 -43.30 20.17
N ASN A 173 18.94 -43.15 21.47
CA ASN A 173 19.38 -44.25 22.32
C ASN A 173 18.30 -45.33 22.46
N THR A 174 17.04 -44.93 22.55
CA THR A 174 15.90 -45.84 22.64
C THR A 174 15.72 -46.64 21.35
N ILE A 175 15.81 -46.01 20.18
CA ILE A 175 15.74 -46.67 18.88
C ILE A 175 16.88 -47.69 18.73
N LEU A 176 18.12 -47.28 19.05
CA LEU A 176 19.28 -48.18 19.00
C LEU A 176 19.11 -49.38 19.93
N ARG A 177 18.59 -49.16 21.14
CA ARG A 177 18.30 -50.23 22.12
C ARG A 177 17.23 -51.18 21.60
N GLN A 178 16.14 -50.66 21.03
CA GLN A 178 15.05 -51.48 20.48
C GLN A 178 15.51 -52.31 19.28
N ALA A 179 16.28 -51.73 18.36
CA ALA A 179 16.85 -52.45 17.21
C ALA A 179 17.77 -53.59 17.65
N LYS A 180 18.64 -53.35 18.64
CA LYS A 180 19.49 -54.39 19.24
C LYS A 180 18.65 -55.53 19.83
N ASN A 181 17.62 -55.21 20.60
CA ASN A 181 16.75 -56.21 21.22
C ASN A 181 15.95 -57.02 20.20
N HIS A 182 15.45 -56.38 19.13
CA HIS A 182 14.75 -57.08 18.05
C HIS A 182 15.69 -58.04 17.33
N LYS A 183 16.91 -57.61 17.02
CA LYS A 183 17.93 -58.46 16.39
C LYS A 183 18.22 -59.71 17.23
N ILE A 184 18.50 -59.53 18.53
CA ILE A 184 18.69 -60.65 19.47
C ILE A 184 17.49 -61.61 19.47
N ARG A 185 16.26 -61.08 19.42
CA ARG A 185 15.03 -61.88 19.43
C ARG A 185 14.84 -62.66 18.11
N MET A 186 15.20 -62.06 16.97
CA MET A 186 15.20 -62.74 15.67
C MET A 186 16.28 -63.82 15.59
N ASP A 187 17.50 -63.54 16.04
CA ASP A 187 18.61 -64.50 16.06
C ASP A 187 18.26 -65.69 16.98
N LYS A 188 17.64 -65.43 18.14
CA LYS A 188 17.14 -66.48 19.06
C LYS A 188 16.00 -67.29 18.44
N ALA A 189 15.08 -66.64 17.71
CA ALA A 189 14.00 -67.34 17.01
C ALA A 189 14.54 -68.20 15.84
N ALA A 190 15.56 -67.72 15.12
CA ALA A 190 16.24 -68.46 14.07
C ALA A 190 16.99 -69.68 14.64
N ALA A 191 17.75 -69.51 15.71
CA ALA A 191 18.41 -70.61 16.41
C ALA A 191 17.42 -71.65 16.96
N ALA A 192 16.25 -71.22 17.43
CA ALA A 192 15.19 -72.12 17.88
C ALA A 192 14.46 -72.85 16.72
N LEU A 193 14.52 -72.33 15.49
CA LEU A 193 14.02 -73.02 14.30
C LEU A 193 15.06 -74.03 13.77
N GLU A 194 16.35 -73.67 13.75
CA GLU A 194 17.47 -74.56 13.40
C GLU A 194 17.53 -75.79 14.34
N ALA A 195 17.41 -75.56 15.65
CA ALA A 195 17.36 -76.64 16.64
C ALA A 195 16.14 -77.58 16.44
N LYS A 196 15.05 -77.11 15.82
CA LYS A 196 13.88 -77.93 15.49
C LYS A 196 14.03 -78.67 14.16
N SER A 197 14.89 -78.22 13.25
CA SER A 197 15.22 -78.95 12.02
C SER A 197 16.28 -80.04 12.25
N ASP A 198 17.20 -79.83 13.19
CA ASP A 198 18.27 -80.80 13.50
C ASP A 198 17.76 -82.06 14.24
N GLU A 199 16.57 -82.03 14.83
CA GLU A 199 15.90 -83.23 15.38
C GLU A 199 15.27 -84.14 14.31
N LYS A 200 15.41 -83.85 13.00
CA LYS A 200 14.98 -84.77 11.93
C LYS A 200 16.07 -85.04 10.91
N GLY A 201 16.80 -86.13 11.14
CA GLY A 201 17.62 -86.80 10.13
C GLY A 201 17.82 -88.30 10.35
N ILE A 202 16.86 -89.15 9.92
CA ILE A 202 16.99 -90.47 9.25
C ILE A 202 15.74 -90.67 8.33
N PRO A 203 15.85 -91.28 7.12
CA PRO A 203 15.07 -90.91 5.94
C PRO A 203 13.98 -91.90 5.50
N GLY A 204 13.02 -91.42 4.68
CA GLY A 204 12.34 -92.24 3.67
C GLY A 204 10.80 -92.26 3.70
N LYS A 205 10.16 -91.26 3.07
CA LYS A 205 9.02 -91.47 2.16
C LYS A 205 8.89 -90.26 1.22
N LYS A 206 9.16 -90.49 -0.07
CA LYS A 206 8.91 -89.55 -1.17
C LYS A 206 7.40 -89.49 -1.50
N PRO A 207 6.96 -88.47 -2.26
CA PRO A 207 5.80 -87.64 -1.94
C PRO A 207 4.51 -88.12 -2.59
N VAL A 208 3.37 -87.79 -1.97
CA VAL A 208 2.08 -87.73 -2.66
C VAL A 208 1.45 -86.37 -2.41
N VAL A 209 1.46 -85.59 -3.48
CA VAL A 209 0.53 -84.55 -3.93
C VAL A 209 -0.62 -84.21 -2.97
N GLY A 210 -0.63 -82.96 -2.53
CA GLY A 210 -1.77 -82.28 -1.91
C GLY A 210 -1.64 -80.78 -2.14
N ASN A 211 -2.02 -80.33 -3.33
CA ASN A 211 -2.11 -78.93 -3.70
C ASN A 211 -2.89 -78.11 -2.66
N LYS A 212 -2.28 -77.04 -2.15
CA LYS A 212 -2.97 -75.77 -1.85
C LYS A 212 -1.96 -74.62 -1.90
N GLU A 213 -1.96 -74.04 -3.10
CA GLU A 213 -1.38 -72.77 -3.52
C GLU A 213 -1.21 -71.74 -2.38
N LYS A 214 0.03 -71.32 -2.11
CA LYS A 214 0.29 -69.90 -1.84
C LYS A 214 0.46 -69.24 -3.19
N LYS A 215 -0.56 -68.49 -3.63
CA LYS A 215 -0.41 -67.56 -4.77
C LYS A 215 0.67 -66.54 -4.42
N ALA A 216 1.80 -66.67 -5.08
CA ALA A 216 2.62 -65.53 -5.43
C ALA A 216 1.86 -64.70 -6.47
N VAL A 217 1.54 -63.46 -6.14
CA VAL A 217 1.46 -62.37 -7.11
C VAL A 217 2.58 -61.44 -6.65
N GLY A 218 3.76 -61.45 -7.26
CA GLY A 218 3.98 -61.27 -8.68
C GLY A 218 4.37 -59.82 -8.85
N ASP A 219 5.68 -59.56 -8.89
CA ASP A 219 6.25 -58.28 -9.31
C ASP A 219 5.59 -57.84 -10.61
N LYS A 220 4.76 -56.80 -10.53
CA LYS A 220 4.41 -55.97 -11.68
C LYS A 220 5.04 -54.61 -11.48
N LYS A 221 6.26 -54.52 -12.02
CA LYS A 221 6.64 -53.54 -13.04
C LYS A 221 5.79 -52.26 -13.02
N LEU A 222 6.44 -51.18 -12.60
CA LEU A 222 6.20 -49.83 -13.11
C LEU A 222 5.82 -49.89 -14.59
N LYS A 223 4.55 -49.63 -14.89
CA LYS A 223 4.11 -49.09 -16.18
C LYS A 223 3.18 -47.92 -15.90
N LYS A 224 3.66 -46.73 -16.27
CA LYS A 224 2.83 -45.53 -16.48
C LYS A 224 1.63 -45.89 -17.36
N PRO A 225 0.50 -45.18 -17.21
CA PRO A 225 -0.26 -44.72 -18.35
C PRO A 225 -0.16 -43.21 -18.49
N VAL A 226 -0.10 -42.82 -19.74
CA VAL A 226 0.01 -41.49 -20.32
C VAL A 226 -1.38 -41.12 -20.86
N VAL A 227 -1.72 -39.82 -20.82
CA VAL A 227 -2.82 -39.11 -21.57
C VAL A 227 -4.26 -39.41 -21.08
N GLY A 228 -5.17 -38.44 -20.89
CA GLY A 228 -5.18 -36.98 -21.03
C GLY A 228 -6.59 -36.39 -20.86
N LYS A 229 -6.69 -35.06 -20.66
CA LYS A 229 -7.86 -34.13 -20.76
C LYS A 229 -9.05 -34.39 -19.80
N LYS A 230 -9.58 -33.45 -19.01
CA LYS A 230 -10.03 -32.03 -19.19
C LYS A 230 -9.97 -31.32 -17.81
N ALA A 231 -9.35 -30.15 -17.65
CA ALA A 231 -9.84 -28.78 -17.88
C ALA A 231 -10.54 -28.12 -16.67
N ALA A 232 -10.21 -26.83 -16.46
CA ALA A 232 -10.67 -25.83 -15.47
C ALA A 232 -9.84 -25.77 -14.17
N GLY A 233 -9.12 -24.70 -13.82
CA GLY A 233 -9.04 -23.34 -14.33
C GLY A 233 -9.01 -22.37 -13.14
N THR A 234 -7.86 -21.77 -12.81
CA THR A 234 -7.77 -20.46 -12.13
C THR A 234 -6.34 -19.90 -12.13
N LYS A 235 -6.21 -18.86 -12.96
CA LYS A 235 -5.25 -17.75 -13.06
C LYS A 235 -4.04 -17.69 -12.12
N LYS A 236 -2.86 -17.65 -12.74
CA LYS A 236 -1.62 -16.99 -12.30
C LYS A 236 -1.63 -15.52 -12.77
N PRO A 237 -0.96 -14.59 -12.08
CA PRO A 237 -0.24 -13.53 -12.78
C PRO A 237 1.28 -13.73 -12.65
N ALA A 238 1.94 -13.51 -13.79
CA ALA A 238 3.38 -13.46 -13.99
C ALA A 238 3.98 -12.19 -13.33
N ALA A 239 5.17 -12.30 -12.73
CA ALA A 239 6.46 -11.83 -13.25
C ALA A 239 6.72 -10.32 -13.06
N GLU A 240 7.81 -9.98 -12.35
CA GLU A 240 8.75 -8.89 -12.66
C GLU A 240 9.97 -8.99 -11.70
N LYS A 241 11.16 -9.30 -12.24
CA LYS A 241 12.32 -8.41 -12.51
C LYS A 241 13.26 -8.19 -11.29
N LYS A 242 14.51 -8.62 -11.47
CA LYS A 242 15.69 -8.28 -10.65
C LYS A 242 15.89 -6.75 -10.54
N PRO A 243 16.59 -6.29 -9.50
CA PRO A 243 17.63 -5.30 -9.72
C PRO A 243 18.99 -5.73 -9.15
N THR A 244 20.00 -5.40 -9.96
CA THR A 244 21.45 -5.40 -9.80
C THR A 244 21.95 -4.62 -8.58
N GLU A 245 22.93 -5.18 -7.86
CA GLU A 245 23.76 -4.49 -6.88
C GLU A 245 24.60 -3.39 -7.54
N LYS A 246 24.53 -2.16 -7.01
CA LYS A 246 25.50 -1.09 -7.26
C LYS A 246 26.49 -1.04 -6.09
N LYS A 247 27.78 -1.14 -6.40
CA LYS A 247 28.93 -0.79 -5.53
C LYS A 247 28.85 0.69 -5.12
N PRO A 248 29.21 1.05 -3.87
CA PRO A 248 29.53 2.43 -3.52
C PRO A 248 30.98 2.77 -3.88
N THR A 249 31.16 3.89 -4.57
CA THR A 249 32.42 4.59 -4.83
C THR A 249 32.90 5.30 -3.56
N SER A 250 34.16 5.09 -3.19
CA SER A 250 34.90 5.87 -2.20
C SER A 250 35.63 7.02 -2.90
N GLU A 251 35.21 8.25 -2.66
CA GLU A 251 35.97 9.46 -2.99
C GLU A 251 36.59 10.02 -1.70
N GLU A 252 37.91 9.89 -1.56
CA GLU A 252 38.74 10.81 -0.78
C GLU A 252 40.20 10.63 -1.19
N LYS A 253 40.76 11.64 -1.90
CA LYS A 253 42.05 12.26 -1.58
C LYS A 253 42.37 13.37 -2.59
N LYS A 254 42.44 14.59 -2.05
CA LYS A 254 43.16 15.73 -2.61
C LYS A 254 44.65 15.39 -2.71
N ALA A 255 45.28 15.72 -3.82
CA ALA A 255 46.70 16.01 -3.89
C ALA A 255 46.88 17.15 -4.90
N ALA A 256 47.35 18.29 -4.38
CA ALA A 256 47.89 19.38 -5.16
C ALA A 256 49.41 19.16 -5.26
N ALA A 257 49.91 19.17 -6.49
CA ALA A 257 51.30 19.42 -6.88
C ALA A 257 51.24 19.98 -8.31
#